data_AF-A0A1G9UPD4-F1
#
_entry.id   AF-A0A1G9UPD4-F1
#
_cell.length_a   1.000
_cell.length_b   1.000
_cell.length_c   1.000
_cell.angle_alpha   90.00
_cell.angle_beta   90.00
_cell.angle_gamma   90.00
#
_symmetry.space_group_name_H-M   'P 1'
#
loop_
_entity.id
_entity.type
_entity.pdbx_description
1 polymer ?
#
loop_
_entity_poly.entity_id
_entity_poly.type
_entity_poly.pdbx_seq_one_letter_code
_entity_poly.pdbx_strand_id
1 'polypeptide(L)' 'MKKLLRVLLAGWGAKKIGGGKCGCIGAVIVFIILYWLLGYVLN' A
#
# COMPACT_ATOMS: atom_id res chain seq x y z
N MET A 1 -21.25 15.09 2.64
CA MET A 1 -19.95 15.78 2.69
C MET A 1 -18.90 15.16 3.66
N LYS A 2 -19.08 13.91 4.15
CA LYS A 2 -18.08 13.23 5.02
C LYS A 2 -17.22 12.19 4.27
N LYS A 3 -17.72 11.65 3.15
CA LYS A 3 -17.02 10.62 2.35
C LYS A 3 -15.81 11.16 1.58
N LEU A 4 -15.93 12.34 0.97
CA LEU A 4 -14.84 12.98 0.22
C LEU A 4 -13.65 13.30 1.13
N LEU A 5 -13.89 13.89 2.30
CA LEU A 5 -12.84 14.16 3.29
C LEU A 5 -12.16 12.89 3.81
N ARG A 6 -12.93 11.80 4.01
CA ARG A 6 -12.38 10.51 4.45
C ARG A 6 -11.55 9.84 3.36
N VAL A 7 -11.97 9.91 2.11
CA VAL A 7 -11.20 9.42 0.95
C VAL A 7 -9.94 10.25 0.75
N LEU A 8 -10.03 11.58 0.90
CA LEU A 8 -8.88 12.46 0.79
C LEU A 8 -7.86 12.19 1.91
N LEU A 9 -8.30 12.07 3.16
CA LEU A 9 -7.43 11.76 4.31
C LEU A 9 -6.85 10.34 4.24
N ALA A 10 -7.63 9.35 3.81
CA ALA A 10 -7.13 7.99 3.60
C ALA A 10 -6.12 7.94 2.45
N GLY A 11 -6.40 8.65 1.35
CA GLY A 11 -5.47 8.81 0.23
C GLY A 11 -4.21 9.59 0.62
N TRP A 12 -4.32 10.61 1.47
CA TRP A 12 -3.19 11.39 1.96
C TRP A 12 -2.33 10.60 2.95
N GLY A 13 -2.95 9.81 3.84
CA GLY A 13 -2.27 8.89 4.74
C GLY A 13 -1.55 7.76 3.99
N ALA A 14 -2.21 7.13 3.02
CA ALA A 14 -1.60 6.12 2.15
C ALA A 14 -0.47 6.71 1.29
N LYS A 15 -0.59 7.97 0.84
CA LYS A 15 0.46 8.68 0.08
C LYS A 15 1.67 9.05 0.95
N LYS A 16 1.47 9.38 2.24
CA LYS A 16 2.56 9.65 3.18
C LYS A 16 3.29 8.38 3.62
N ILE A 17 2.57 7.32 3.98
CA ILE A 17 3.17 6.05 4.44
C ILE A 17 3.79 5.30 3.25
N GLY A 18 3.22 5.43 2.05
CA GLY A 18 3.71 4.84 0.81
C GLY A 18 4.80 5.64 0.07
N GLY A 19 5.39 6.67 0.70
CA GLY A 19 6.64 7.29 0.21
C GLY A 19 6.61 7.75 -1.26
N GLY A 20 5.68 8.64 -1.63
CA GLY A 20 5.90 9.62 -2.71
C GLY A 20 6.06 9.17 -4.17
N LYS A 21 6.23 7.88 -4.52
CA LYS A 21 6.40 7.45 -5.92
C LYS A 21 5.61 6.20 -6.38
N CYS A 22 4.96 5.47 -5.48
CA CYS A 22 4.12 4.31 -5.84
C CYS A 22 3.00 4.05 -4.81
N GLY A 23 2.16 5.06 -4.54
CA GLY A 23 0.96 4.89 -3.73
C GLY A 23 0.02 3.85 -4.35
N CYS A 24 -0.48 2.92 -3.53
CA CYS A 24 -1.30 1.76 -3.89
C CYS A 24 -0.59 0.67 -4.71
N ILE A 25 0.02 0.97 -5.86
CA ILE A 25 0.68 -0.04 -6.70
C ILE A 25 1.93 -0.61 -6.00
N GLY A 26 2.73 0.24 -5.35
CA GLY A 26 3.90 -0.20 -4.60
C GLY A 26 3.52 -1.09 -3.42
N ALA A 27 2.40 -0.81 -2.75
CA ALA A 27 1.90 -1.65 -1.67
C ALA A 27 1.51 -3.05 -2.18
N VAL A 28 0.83 -3.13 -3.32
CA VAL A 28 0.46 -4.41 -3.95
C VAL A 28 1.70 -5.19 -4.39
N ILE A 29 2.66 -4.53 -5.03
CA ILE A 29 3.92 -5.17 -5.47
C ILE A 29 4.73 -5.67 -4.28
N VAL A 30 4.91 -4.86 -3.24
CA VAL A 30 5.63 -5.25 -2.02
C VAL A 30 4.92 -6.43 -1.34
N PHE A 31 3.60 -6.43 -1.30
CA PHE A 31 2.81 -7.52 -0.73
C PHE A 31 3.01 -8.84 -1.50
N ILE A 32 3.02 -8.78 -2.83
CA ILE A 32 3.30 -9.94 -3.70
C ILE A 32 4.73 -10.45 -3.48
N ILE A 33 5.71 -9.56 -3.44
CA ILE A 33 7.11 -9.93 -3.21
C ILE A 33 7.27 -10.60 -1.85
N LEU A 34 6.72 -10.04 -0.78
CA LEU A 34 6.76 -10.65 0.56
C LEU A 34 6.08 -12.01 0.59
N TYR A 35 4.90 -12.15 -0.03
CA TYR A 35 4.18 -13.42 -0.09
C TYR A 35 5.00 -14.51 -0.80
N TRP A 36 5.64 -14.14 -1.92
CA TRP A 36 6.49 -15.06 -2.66
C TRP A 36 7.75 -15.44 -1.88
N LEU A 37 8.40 -14.47 -1.21
CA LEU A 37 9.59 -14.71 -0.39
C LEU A 37 9.26 -15.61 0.80
N LEU A 38 8.13 -15.40 1.46
CA LEU A 38 7.71 -16.20 2.61
C LEU A 38 7.34 -17.63 2.17
N GLY A 39 6.71 -17.79 1.00
CA GLY A 39 6.49 -19.09 0.37
C GLY A 39 7.78 -19.77 -0.11
N TYR A 40 8.87 -19.04 -0.34
CA TYR A 40 10.18 -19.61 -0.68
C TYR A 40 11.01 -20.00 0.55
N VAL A 41 10.76 -19.36 1.69
CA VAL A 41 11.46 -19.63 2.97
C VAL A 41 10.75 -20.70 3.80
N LEU A 42 9.42 -20.80 3.72
CA LEU A 42 8.63 -21.80 4.46
C LEU A 42 8.25 -23.06 3.65
N ASN A 43 8.65 -23.17 2.38
CA ASN A 43 8.46 -24.35 1.53
C ASN A 43 9.82 -24.96 1.19
#